data_AF-W9GL53-F1
#
_entry.id   AF-W9GL53-F1
#
_cell.length_a   1.000
_cell.length_b   1.000
_cell.length_c   1.000
_cell.angle_alpha   90.00
_cell.angle_beta   90.00
_cell.angle_gamma   90.00
#
_symmetry.space_group_name_H-M   'P 1'
#
loop_
_entity.id
_entity.type
_entity.pdbx_description
1 polymer ?
#
loop_
_entity_poly.entity_id
_entity_poly.type
_entity_poly.pdbx_seq_one_letter_code
_entity_poly.pdbx_strand_id
1 'polypeptide(L)'
;MATDDNEQEQSPFTRPGFIIAAIVVAIIVVLGIVVGINATRDQASPSPTTEPTDVAAPTDEPSPVASGPSVCGLEGQELSGTVSTPPEAQWEFQGTTAYPTSPTYGPGETDENGVRYCFQHSPEGALFAAANAAVQGSNPETVGPWLEYFIAEGPHRDVILGQGQGAADELAGVRVDIAGFRVLSYEGDTARVDIALRGSSQGQTVNLSMVYTLEWENGDWKLTVTDPSAPINVATIPDLSGYIAWGA
;
A
#
# COMPACT_ATOMS: atom_id res chain seq x y z
N MET A 1 51.15 1.10 44.33
CA MET A 1 50.98 -0.34 44.03
C MET A 1 49.75 -0.80 44.78
N ALA A 2 48.70 -1.39 44.23
CA ALA A 2 48.22 -1.62 42.86
C ALA A 2 46.69 -1.77 43.00
N THR A 3 45.98 -1.52 41.91
CA THR A 3 44.52 -1.36 41.78
C THR A 3 43.68 -2.62 41.92
N ASP A 4 42.39 -2.38 42.17
CA ASP A 4 41.22 -3.27 42.21
C ASP A 4 41.16 -4.33 41.10
N ASP A 5 40.65 -5.52 41.43
CA ASP A 5 40.00 -6.43 40.49
C ASP A 5 38.68 -6.91 41.13
N ASN A 6 37.56 -6.37 40.64
CA ASN A 6 36.20 -6.79 40.96
C ASN A 6 35.70 -7.60 39.76
N GLU A 7 35.83 -8.93 39.84
CA GLU A 7 35.34 -9.87 38.83
C GLU A 7 33.79 -9.90 38.86
N GLN A 8 33.15 -9.13 37.97
CA GLN A 8 31.74 -9.32 37.65
C GLN A 8 31.61 -10.45 36.62
N GLU A 9 31.16 -11.61 37.06
CA GLU A 9 30.63 -12.68 36.20
C GLU A 9 29.45 -12.15 35.37
N GLN A 10 29.71 -11.74 34.13
CA GLN A 10 28.66 -11.38 33.18
C GLN A 10 27.95 -12.65 32.69
N SER A 11 26.70 -12.81 33.12
CA SER A 11 25.80 -13.89 32.69
C SER A 11 25.73 -13.98 31.16
N PRO A 12 25.83 -15.19 30.55
CA PRO A 12 25.94 -15.37 29.11
C PRO A 12 24.69 -14.93 28.32
N PHE A 13 23.58 -14.66 29.01
CA PHE A 13 22.28 -14.29 28.44
C PHE A 13 22.13 -12.80 28.10
N THR A 14 23.07 -11.94 28.52
CA THR A 14 23.06 -10.49 28.22
C THR A 14 24.04 -10.07 27.12
N ARG A 15 24.66 -11.03 26.42
CA ARG A 15 25.47 -10.71 25.24
C ARG A 15 24.57 -10.27 24.08
N PRO A 16 24.90 -9.17 23.37
CA PRO A 16 24.05 -8.61 22.32
C PRO A 16 23.75 -9.60 21.18
N GLY A 17 24.63 -10.58 20.94
CA GLY A 17 24.39 -11.65 19.96
C GLY A 17 23.31 -12.68 20.36
N PHE A 18 23.05 -12.87 21.65
CA PHE A 18 22.04 -13.83 22.14
C PHE A 18 20.62 -13.24 22.09
N ILE A 19 20.50 -11.92 22.29
CA ILE A 19 19.22 -11.19 22.21
C ILE A 19 18.73 -11.12 20.74
N ILE A 20 19.65 -10.94 19.78
CA ILE A 20 19.34 -10.94 18.35
C ILE A 20 18.86 -12.33 17.88
N ALA A 21 19.48 -13.40 18.39
CA ALA A 21 19.05 -14.77 18.09
C ALA A 21 17.66 -15.10 18.66
N ALA A 22 17.34 -14.63 19.87
CA ALA A 22 16.03 -14.86 20.49
C ALA A 22 14.88 -14.17 19.74
N ILE A 23 15.09 -12.96 19.20
CA ILE A 23 14.08 -12.20 18.45
C ILE A 23 13.81 -12.83 17.08
N VAL A 24 14.86 -13.24 16.36
CA VAL A 24 14.72 -13.91 15.06
C VAL A 24 14.01 -15.26 15.21
N VAL A 25 14.33 -16.03 16.25
CA VAL A 25 13.64 -17.30 16.54
C VAL A 25 12.17 -17.07 16.91
N ALA A 26 11.84 -16.04 17.68
CA ALA A 26 10.46 -15.71 18.01
C ALA A 26 9.63 -15.34 16.77
N ILE A 27 10.20 -14.54 15.86
CA ILE A 27 9.53 -14.14 14.59
C ILE A 27 9.33 -15.35 13.67
N ILE A 28 10.33 -16.24 13.55
CA ILE A 28 10.22 -17.46 12.74
C ILE A 28 9.18 -18.43 13.31
N VAL A 29 9.09 -18.57 14.64
CA VAL A 29 8.09 -19.43 15.29
C VAL A 29 6.68 -18.87 15.09
N VAL A 30 6.48 -17.55 15.21
CA VAL A 30 5.17 -16.92 14.95
C VAL A 30 4.76 -17.08 13.49
N LEU A 31 5.66 -16.84 12.52
CA LEU A 31 5.39 -17.07 11.09
C LEU A 31 5.12 -18.55 10.78
N GLY A 32 5.86 -19.48 11.40
CA GLY A 32 5.67 -20.91 11.23
C GLY A 32 4.33 -21.42 11.77
N ILE A 33 3.84 -20.89 12.89
CA ILE A 33 2.53 -21.22 13.46
C ILE A 33 1.39 -20.71 12.57
N VAL A 34 1.51 -19.49 12.04
CA VAL A 34 0.51 -18.90 11.12
C VAL A 34 0.41 -19.70 9.82
N VAL A 35 1.54 -20.16 9.26
CA VAL A 35 1.55 -21.01 8.06
C VAL A 35 1.04 -22.43 8.35
N GLY A 36 1.35 -23.00 9.53
CA GLY A 36 0.92 -24.35 9.92
C GLY A 36 -0.60 -24.48 10.15
N ILE A 37 -1.27 -23.43 10.61
CA ILE A 37 -2.73 -23.43 10.82
C ILE A 37 -3.49 -23.32 9.49
N ASN A 38 -2.92 -22.64 8.49
CA ASN A 38 -3.53 -22.56 7.15
C ASN A 38 -3.31 -23.84 6.31
N ALA A 39 -2.20 -24.57 6.52
CA ALA A 39 -1.89 -25.78 5.76
C ALA A 39 -2.72 -27.04 6.16
N THR A 40 -3.55 -26.97 7.21
CA THR A 40 -4.34 -28.11 7.70
C THR A 40 -5.84 -28.02 7.43
N ARG A 41 -6.31 -26.98 6.72
CA ARG A 41 -7.72 -26.83 6.32
C ARG A 41 -7.91 -27.01 4.81
N ASP A 42 -7.57 -28.18 4.32
CA ASP A 42 -8.06 -28.64 3.01
C ASP A 42 -8.51 -30.10 3.10
N GLN A 43 -9.83 -30.29 3.14
CA GLN A 43 -10.61 -31.22 2.32
C GLN A 43 -12.00 -31.48 2.93
N ALA A 44 -13.05 -31.08 2.21
CA ALA A 44 -14.03 -32.01 1.64
C ALA A 44 -15.10 -31.24 0.87
N SER A 45 -15.17 -31.48 -0.44
CA SER A 45 -16.28 -31.10 -1.32
C SER A 45 -17.47 -32.05 -1.12
N PRO A 46 -18.71 -31.60 -1.36
CA PRO A 46 -19.52 -32.33 -2.33
C PRO A 46 -20.22 -31.43 -3.37
N SER A 47 -20.34 -31.99 -4.57
CA SER A 47 -21.04 -31.45 -5.74
C SER A 47 -22.58 -31.66 -5.67
N PRO A 48 -23.38 -31.01 -6.55
CA PRO A 48 -24.71 -30.49 -6.25
C PRO A 48 -25.87 -31.38 -6.70
N THR A 49 -27.07 -31.09 -6.18
CA THR A 49 -28.37 -31.49 -6.75
C THR A 49 -29.25 -30.26 -6.89
N THR A 50 -29.78 -30.06 -8.10
CA THR A 50 -30.59 -28.95 -8.59
C THR A 50 -32.05 -29.00 -8.11
N GLU A 51 -32.64 -27.84 -7.77
CA GLU A 51 -34.06 -27.53 -7.99
C GLU A 51 -34.27 -25.99 -7.98
N PRO A 52 -35.11 -25.42 -8.86
CA PRO A 52 -35.27 -23.97 -9.01
C PRO A 52 -36.29 -23.43 -8.00
N THR A 53 -35.90 -22.47 -7.18
CA THR A 53 -36.84 -21.64 -6.43
C THR A 53 -36.68 -20.20 -6.91
N ASP A 54 -37.70 -19.70 -7.61
CA ASP A 54 -37.86 -18.27 -7.89
C ASP A 54 -37.98 -17.53 -6.56
N VAL A 55 -36.90 -16.87 -6.16
CA VAL A 55 -36.92 -15.83 -5.13
C VAL A 55 -36.61 -14.53 -5.83
N ALA A 56 -37.63 -13.67 -5.92
CA ALA A 56 -37.49 -12.30 -6.39
C ALA A 56 -36.41 -11.59 -5.56
N ALA A 57 -35.31 -11.21 -6.22
CA ALA A 57 -34.27 -10.38 -5.63
C ALA A 57 -34.85 -8.99 -5.33
N PRO A 58 -34.50 -8.36 -4.19
CA PRO A 58 -34.76 -6.95 -4.03
C PRO A 58 -33.92 -6.20 -5.08
N THR A 59 -34.55 -5.29 -5.79
CA THR A 59 -33.86 -4.33 -6.65
C THR A 59 -32.99 -3.46 -5.74
N ASP A 60 -31.70 -3.74 -5.68
CA ASP A 60 -30.72 -2.76 -5.22
C ASP A 60 -30.79 -1.59 -6.20
N GLU A 61 -31.26 -0.46 -5.69
CA GLU A 61 -31.25 0.82 -6.36
C GLU A 61 -29.77 1.15 -6.64
N PRO A 62 -29.36 1.42 -7.89
CA PRO A 62 -27.96 1.73 -8.16
C PRO A 62 -27.62 3.03 -7.46
N SER A 63 -26.69 2.98 -6.51
CA SER A 63 -25.97 4.14 -6.01
C SER A 63 -25.50 4.99 -7.21
N PRO A 64 -25.53 6.33 -7.14
CA PRO A 64 -25.11 7.16 -8.25
C PRO A 64 -23.67 6.79 -8.61
N VAL A 65 -23.50 6.25 -9.82
CA VAL A 65 -22.20 5.94 -10.41
C VAL A 65 -21.37 7.23 -10.32
N ALA A 66 -20.27 7.21 -9.60
CA ALA A 66 -19.39 8.37 -9.43
C ALA A 66 -18.60 8.67 -10.73
N SER A 67 -19.20 8.50 -11.90
CA SER A 67 -18.58 8.81 -13.19
C SER A 67 -18.59 10.32 -13.43
N GLY A 68 -17.58 10.99 -12.88
CA GLY A 68 -17.33 12.42 -13.05
C GLY A 68 -15.87 12.72 -13.36
N PRO A 69 -15.56 13.93 -13.86
CA PRO A 69 -14.18 14.40 -14.03
C PRO A 69 -13.48 14.48 -12.67
N SER A 70 -12.14 14.61 -12.69
CA SER A 70 -11.38 14.80 -11.47
C SER A 70 -11.85 16.01 -10.67
N VAL A 71 -11.62 16.02 -9.35
CA VAL A 71 -12.13 17.02 -8.41
C VAL A 71 -11.71 18.46 -8.74
N CYS A 72 -10.56 18.65 -9.38
CA CYS A 72 -10.08 19.94 -9.88
C CYS A 72 -10.35 20.17 -11.38
N GLY A 73 -11.08 19.26 -12.05
CA GLY A 73 -11.42 19.36 -13.46
C GLY A 73 -10.33 18.92 -14.43
N LEU A 74 -9.36 18.09 -14.01
CA LEU A 74 -8.45 17.45 -14.96
C LEU A 74 -9.25 16.70 -16.03
N GLU A 75 -8.95 17.01 -17.28
CA GLU A 75 -9.61 16.40 -18.43
C GLU A 75 -9.07 14.99 -18.67
N GLY A 76 -9.87 14.20 -19.39
CA GLY A 76 -9.55 12.82 -19.76
C GLY A 76 -10.21 11.82 -18.81
N GLN A 77 -10.87 10.83 -19.43
CA GLN A 77 -11.50 9.73 -18.74
C GLN A 77 -11.36 8.49 -19.61
N GLU A 78 -10.93 7.39 -19.01
CA GLU A 78 -10.92 6.09 -19.65
C GLU A 78 -11.61 5.10 -18.71
N LEU A 79 -12.64 4.40 -19.16
CA LEU A 79 -13.42 3.48 -18.30
C LEU A 79 -12.96 2.02 -18.41
N SER A 80 -11.89 1.77 -19.18
CA SER A 80 -11.31 0.45 -19.37
C SER A 80 -9.91 0.61 -19.95
N GLY A 81 -8.99 -0.29 -19.63
CA GLY A 81 -7.64 -0.24 -20.19
C GLY A 81 -6.61 -0.83 -19.24
N THR A 82 -5.35 -0.61 -19.54
CA THR A 82 -4.22 -0.97 -18.68
C THR A 82 -3.01 -0.14 -19.06
N VAL A 83 -2.09 0.04 -18.12
CA VAL A 83 -0.81 0.70 -18.37
C VAL A 83 0.24 -0.39 -18.63
N SER A 84 0.61 -0.55 -19.90
CA SER A 84 1.60 -1.55 -20.34
C SER A 84 2.97 -0.96 -20.69
N THR A 85 3.06 0.37 -20.74
CA THR A 85 4.28 1.13 -20.96
C THR A 85 4.44 2.17 -19.87
N PRO A 86 5.66 2.49 -19.43
CA PRO A 86 5.85 3.50 -18.40
C PRO A 86 5.33 4.85 -18.91
N PRO A 87 4.35 5.47 -18.23
CA PRO A 87 3.85 6.78 -18.65
C PRO A 87 4.94 7.83 -18.40
N GLU A 88 4.93 8.88 -19.23
CA GLU A 88 5.79 10.03 -19.00
C GLU A 88 5.45 10.68 -17.66
N ALA A 89 6.47 10.89 -16.84
CA ALA A 89 6.35 11.51 -15.52
C ALA A 89 7.50 12.48 -15.30
N GLN A 90 7.20 13.59 -14.64
CA GLN A 90 8.21 14.39 -13.93
C GLN A 90 8.34 13.82 -12.51
N TRP A 91 9.49 14.04 -11.88
CA TRP A 91 9.74 13.50 -10.54
C TRP A 91 10.09 14.63 -9.57
N GLU A 92 9.26 14.77 -8.55
CA GLU A 92 9.46 15.66 -7.42
C GLU A 92 9.83 14.85 -6.17
N PHE A 93 10.23 15.52 -5.09
CA PHE A 93 10.76 14.86 -3.90
C PHE A 93 9.99 15.22 -2.63
N GLN A 94 9.64 14.19 -1.85
CA GLN A 94 9.24 14.33 -0.45
C GLN A 94 10.42 13.83 0.41
N GLY A 95 11.15 14.75 1.03
CA GLY A 95 12.41 14.41 1.69
C GLY A 95 13.43 13.88 0.67
N THR A 96 13.79 12.60 0.79
CA THR A 96 14.70 11.93 -0.15
C THR A 96 14.00 11.00 -1.14
N THR A 97 12.67 10.85 -1.04
CA THR A 97 11.90 9.91 -1.83
C THR A 97 11.24 10.62 -3.00
N ALA A 98 11.52 10.15 -4.21
CA ALA A 98 10.93 10.71 -5.42
C ALA A 98 9.47 10.22 -5.61
N TYR A 99 8.60 11.09 -6.09
CA TYR A 99 7.24 10.77 -6.49
C TYR A 99 6.91 11.35 -7.88
N PRO A 100 6.07 10.67 -8.67
CA PRO A 100 5.77 11.11 -10.03
C PRO A 100 4.69 12.20 -10.06
N THR A 101 4.86 13.16 -10.96
CA THR A 101 3.88 14.20 -11.31
C THR A 101 3.66 14.25 -12.82
N SER A 102 2.44 14.58 -13.22
CA SER A 102 2.06 14.73 -14.62
C SER A 102 0.96 15.78 -14.77
N PRO A 103 1.08 16.72 -15.72
CA PRO A 103 0.00 17.67 -16.01
C PRO A 103 -1.24 16.97 -16.59
N THR A 104 -1.10 15.74 -17.09
CA THR A 104 -2.20 14.95 -17.67
C THR A 104 -2.85 14.04 -16.64
N TYR A 105 -2.04 13.34 -15.84
CA TYR A 105 -2.50 12.25 -14.97
C TYR A 105 -2.58 12.63 -13.48
N GLY A 106 -1.98 13.76 -13.12
CA GLY A 106 -1.93 14.28 -11.75
C GLY A 106 -0.62 13.97 -11.01
N PRO A 107 -0.53 14.36 -9.72
CA PRO A 107 -1.53 15.17 -9.01
C PRO A 107 -1.68 16.55 -9.67
N GLY A 108 -2.93 17.01 -9.83
CA GLY A 108 -3.24 18.32 -10.40
C GLY A 108 -3.10 19.45 -9.38
N GLU A 109 -3.31 19.14 -8.10
CA GLU A 109 -3.27 20.11 -7.01
C GLU A 109 -2.62 19.51 -5.75
N THR A 110 -2.21 20.39 -4.83
CA THR A 110 -1.71 20.02 -3.50
C THR A 110 -2.27 21.01 -2.48
N ASP A 111 -2.86 20.50 -1.41
CA ASP A 111 -3.49 21.34 -0.39
C ASP A 111 -2.46 21.95 0.59
N GLU A 112 -2.95 22.77 1.53
CA GLU A 112 -2.11 23.42 2.54
C GLU A 112 -1.43 22.44 3.51
N ASN A 113 -1.95 21.21 3.63
CA ASN A 113 -1.38 20.14 4.45
C ASN A 113 -0.38 19.26 3.67
N GLY A 114 -0.13 19.57 2.39
CA GLY A 114 0.75 18.80 1.52
C GLY A 114 0.11 17.54 0.94
N VAL A 115 -1.22 17.39 1.05
CA VAL A 115 -1.97 16.30 0.40
C VAL A 115 -1.97 16.56 -1.09
N ARG A 116 -1.30 15.69 -1.84
CA ARG A 116 -1.36 15.67 -3.31
C ARG A 116 -2.62 14.96 -3.77
N TYR A 117 -3.43 15.63 -4.61
CA TYR A 117 -4.72 15.14 -5.06
C TYR A 117 -5.04 15.58 -6.50
N CYS A 118 -6.25 15.24 -6.94
CA CYS A 118 -6.75 15.45 -8.28
C CYS A 118 -5.96 14.63 -9.28
N PHE A 119 -6.25 13.33 -9.33
CA PHE A 119 -5.73 12.42 -10.34
C PHE A 119 -6.78 12.20 -11.43
N GLN A 120 -6.33 11.92 -12.65
CA GLN A 120 -7.24 11.66 -13.79
C GLN A 120 -8.07 10.38 -13.56
N HIS A 121 -9.33 10.35 -14.02
CA HIS A 121 -10.17 9.14 -13.99
C HIS A 121 -9.77 8.17 -15.12
N SER A 122 -8.60 7.55 -14.98
CA SER A 122 -7.97 6.66 -15.98
C SER A 122 -7.04 5.66 -15.31
N PRO A 123 -6.59 4.60 -16.02
CA PRO A 123 -5.63 3.64 -15.45
C PRO A 123 -4.27 4.30 -15.14
N GLU A 124 -3.83 5.29 -15.91
CA GLU A 124 -2.65 6.10 -15.60
C GLU A 124 -2.87 6.97 -14.37
N GLY A 125 -4.02 7.64 -14.25
CA GLY A 125 -4.33 8.43 -13.05
C GLY A 125 -4.36 7.58 -11.78
N ALA A 126 -4.89 6.36 -11.85
CA ALA A 126 -4.84 5.39 -10.75
C ALA A 126 -3.40 4.99 -10.39
N LEU A 127 -2.55 4.79 -11.41
CA LEU A 127 -1.12 4.52 -11.20
C LEU A 127 -0.41 5.70 -10.52
N PHE A 128 -0.64 6.93 -10.96
CA PHE A 128 -0.08 8.13 -10.33
C PHE A 128 -0.57 8.30 -8.90
N ALA A 129 -1.86 8.02 -8.62
CA ALA A 129 -2.41 8.04 -7.27
C ALA A 129 -1.72 7.02 -6.35
N ALA A 130 -1.61 5.76 -6.78
CA ALA A 130 -0.94 4.70 -6.03
C ALA A 130 0.55 5.01 -5.76
N ALA A 131 1.26 5.51 -6.78
CA ALA A 131 2.66 5.88 -6.64
C ALA A 131 2.86 7.07 -5.68
N ASN A 132 1.98 8.07 -5.73
CA ASN A 132 2.00 9.16 -4.77
C ASN A 132 1.68 8.65 -3.35
N ALA A 133 0.71 7.75 -3.20
CA ALA A 133 0.34 7.14 -1.93
C ALA A 133 1.48 6.37 -1.26
N ALA A 134 2.29 5.65 -2.05
CA ALA A 134 3.49 4.96 -1.56
C ALA A 134 4.52 5.90 -0.92
N VAL A 135 4.48 7.19 -1.29
CA VAL A 135 5.37 8.22 -0.75
C VAL A 135 4.69 8.99 0.38
N GLN A 136 3.44 9.49 0.19
CA GLN A 136 2.75 10.33 1.19
C GLN A 136 2.56 9.60 2.53
N GLY A 137 2.29 8.29 2.49
CA GLY A 137 2.03 7.48 3.67
C GLY A 137 3.24 7.31 4.60
N SER A 138 4.43 7.75 4.18
CA SER A 138 5.66 7.65 4.97
C SER A 138 5.99 8.90 5.80
N ASN A 139 5.26 10.01 5.62
CA ASN A 139 5.53 11.26 6.35
C ASN A 139 4.61 11.40 7.57
N PRO A 140 5.12 11.21 8.82
CA PRO A 140 4.28 11.28 10.02
C PRO A 140 3.64 12.65 10.22
N GLU A 141 4.23 13.74 9.71
CA GLU A 141 3.67 15.09 9.88
C GLU A 141 2.42 15.32 9.02
N THR A 142 2.32 14.68 7.86
CA THR A 142 1.24 14.90 6.88
C THR A 142 0.32 13.69 6.69
N VAL A 143 0.66 12.53 7.26
CA VAL A 143 -0.09 11.28 7.06
C VAL A 143 -1.52 11.34 7.58
N GLY A 144 -1.81 12.09 8.65
CA GLY A 144 -3.16 12.22 9.21
C GLY A 144 -4.16 12.82 8.21
N PRO A 145 -3.98 14.09 7.80
CA PRO A 145 -4.81 14.72 6.77
C PRO A 145 -4.83 13.94 5.44
N TRP A 146 -3.70 13.32 5.08
CA TRP A 146 -3.64 12.47 3.88
C TRP A 146 -4.52 11.22 4.01
N LEU A 147 -4.52 10.50 5.14
CA LEU A 147 -5.40 9.34 5.37
C LEU A 147 -6.87 9.76 5.36
N GLU A 148 -7.20 10.91 5.97
CA GLU A 148 -8.56 11.47 5.95
C GLU A 148 -9.06 11.71 4.53
N TYR A 149 -8.18 12.20 3.64
CA TYR A 149 -8.49 12.43 2.24
C TYR A 149 -8.50 11.15 1.40
N PHE A 150 -7.51 10.28 1.60
CA PHE A 150 -7.19 9.19 0.66
C PHE A 150 -8.00 7.92 0.90
N ILE A 151 -8.50 7.67 2.11
CA ILE A 151 -9.29 6.46 2.40
C ILE A 151 -10.74 6.67 1.97
N ALA A 152 -11.23 5.72 1.17
CA ALA A 152 -12.62 5.69 0.69
C ALA A 152 -13.60 5.61 1.86
N GLU A 153 -14.81 6.12 1.66
CA GLU A 153 -15.91 5.90 2.59
C GLU A 153 -16.17 4.40 2.75
N GLY A 154 -16.27 3.92 3.99
CA GLY A 154 -16.45 2.50 4.23
C GLY A 154 -16.37 2.09 5.70
N PRO A 155 -16.72 0.83 6.02
CA PRO A 155 -16.86 0.35 7.40
C PRO A 155 -15.54 0.37 8.21
N HIS A 156 -14.40 0.43 7.52
CA HIS A 156 -13.07 0.40 8.14
C HIS A 156 -12.42 1.79 8.21
N ARG A 157 -13.00 2.83 7.60
CA ARG A 157 -12.40 4.17 7.52
C ARG A 157 -12.08 4.74 8.91
N ASP A 158 -13.06 4.78 9.80
CA ASP A 158 -12.88 5.32 11.15
C ASP A 158 -11.86 4.53 11.97
N VAL A 159 -11.72 3.22 11.72
CA VAL A 159 -10.71 2.38 12.37
C VAL A 159 -9.32 2.80 11.93
N ILE A 160 -9.09 3.03 10.63
CA ILE A 160 -7.80 3.49 10.13
C ILE A 160 -7.47 4.90 10.63
N LEU A 161 -8.44 5.82 10.57
CA LEU A 161 -8.24 7.18 11.06
C LEU A 161 -7.94 7.20 12.57
N GLY A 162 -8.52 6.27 13.34
CA GLY A 162 -8.21 6.08 14.75
C GLY A 162 -6.83 5.46 15.04
N GLN A 163 -6.27 4.68 14.11
CA GLN A 163 -4.90 4.13 14.21
C GLN A 163 -3.83 5.20 13.93
N GLY A 164 -4.16 6.20 13.12
CA GLY A 164 -3.31 7.37 12.88
C GLY A 164 -1.93 7.04 12.30
N GLN A 165 -0.89 7.66 12.86
CA GLN A 165 0.50 7.63 12.37
C GLN A 165 1.24 6.29 12.56
N GLY A 166 0.65 5.32 13.27
CA GLY A 166 1.35 4.09 13.67
C GLY A 166 1.91 3.26 12.50
N ALA A 167 1.27 3.33 11.33
CA ALA A 167 1.76 2.67 10.11
C ALA A 167 2.95 3.42 9.45
N ALA A 168 3.03 4.75 9.63
CA ALA A 168 4.14 5.56 9.12
C ALA A 168 5.42 5.37 9.96
N ASP A 169 5.27 5.14 11.26
CA ASP A 169 6.39 4.91 12.18
C ASP A 169 7.17 3.62 11.86
N GLU A 170 6.51 2.57 11.34
CA GLU A 170 7.18 1.32 10.95
C GLU A 170 8.09 1.48 9.71
N LEU A 171 7.85 2.53 8.90
CA LEU A 171 8.64 2.86 7.72
C LEU A 171 9.68 3.97 7.99
N ALA A 172 9.70 4.54 9.20
CA ALA A 172 10.61 5.62 9.56
C ALA A 172 12.09 5.20 9.40
N GLY A 173 12.80 5.88 8.50
CA GLY A 173 14.22 5.65 8.23
C GLY A 173 14.54 4.66 7.09
N VAL A 174 13.54 4.03 6.48
CA VAL A 174 13.74 3.24 5.25
C VAL A 174 13.65 4.18 4.06
N ARG A 175 14.77 4.38 3.35
CA ARG A 175 14.75 5.07 2.05
C ARG A 175 14.23 4.11 1.01
N VAL A 176 13.11 4.44 0.40
CA VAL A 176 12.49 3.68 -0.68
C VAL A 176 12.49 4.51 -1.95
N ASP A 177 12.76 3.86 -3.07
CA ASP A 177 12.61 4.44 -4.41
C ASP A 177 11.57 3.63 -5.19
N ILE A 178 10.68 4.30 -5.91
CA ILE A 178 9.81 3.62 -6.88
C ILE A 178 10.69 3.06 -7.99
N ALA A 179 10.58 1.75 -8.22
CA ALA A 179 11.40 1.03 -9.17
C ALA A 179 10.59 0.44 -10.33
N GLY A 180 9.27 0.32 -10.17
CA GLY A 180 8.38 -0.10 -11.23
C GLY A 180 6.94 -0.27 -10.75
N PHE A 181 6.07 -0.70 -11.66
CA PHE A 181 4.66 -0.91 -11.37
C PHE A 181 4.07 -2.09 -12.15
N ARG A 182 2.88 -2.52 -11.72
CA ARG A 182 1.93 -3.33 -12.50
C ARG A 182 0.52 -2.83 -12.24
N VAL A 183 -0.25 -2.62 -13.32
CA VAL A 183 -1.70 -2.45 -13.20
C VAL A 183 -2.32 -3.85 -13.26
N LEU A 184 -2.82 -4.32 -12.13
CA LEU A 184 -3.36 -5.67 -11.97
C LEU A 184 -4.79 -5.79 -12.50
N SER A 185 -5.60 -4.77 -12.28
CA SER A 185 -6.97 -4.65 -12.82
C SER A 185 -7.39 -3.19 -12.91
N TYR A 186 -8.27 -2.89 -13.87
CA TYR A 186 -8.91 -1.59 -14.03
C TYR A 186 -10.29 -1.77 -14.66
N GLU A 187 -11.34 -1.30 -13.99
CA GLU A 187 -12.74 -1.52 -14.37
C GLU A 187 -13.52 -0.19 -14.44
N GLY A 188 -12.83 0.91 -14.74
CA GLY A 188 -13.42 2.25 -14.78
C GLY A 188 -13.39 2.89 -13.41
N ASP A 189 -14.30 2.51 -12.52
CA ASP A 189 -14.41 3.10 -11.18
C ASP A 189 -13.55 2.38 -10.12
N THR A 190 -12.88 1.27 -10.48
CA THR A 190 -11.97 0.56 -9.57
C THR A 190 -10.65 0.22 -10.25
N ALA A 191 -9.58 0.21 -9.46
CA ALA A 191 -8.24 -0.13 -9.91
C ALA A 191 -7.48 -0.96 -8.87
N ARG A 192 -6.62 -1.86 -9.32
CA ARG A 192 -5.61 -2.49 -8.46
C ARG A 192 -4.24 -2.23 -9.04
N VAL A 193 -3.41 -1.51 -8.29
CA VAL A 193 -2.07 -1.10 -8.73
C VAL A 193 -1.04 -1.63 -7.75
N ASP A 194 -0.04 -2.32 -8.27
CA ASP A 194 1.09 -2.83 -7.52
C ASP A 194 2.33 -1.99 -7.80
N ILE A 195 2.85 -1.34 -6.76
CA ILE A 195 4.05 -0.52 -6.81
C ILE A 195 5.23 -1.32 -6.30
N ALA A 196 6.23 -1.50 -7.15
CA ALA A 196 7.52 -2.04 -6.75
C ALA A 196 8.39 -0.92 -6.18
N LEU A 197 8.87 -1.13 -4.96
CA LEU A 197 9.80 -0.23 -4.29
C LEU A 197 11.14 -0.93 -4.09
N ARG A 198 12.22 -0.17 -4.20
CA ARG A 198 13.55 -0.58 -3.79
C ARG A 198 13.93 0.19 -2.53
N GLY A 199 13.97 -0.52 -1.41
CA GLY A 199 14.44 -0.01 -0.13
C GLY A 199 15.94 -0.25 0.07
N SER A 200 16.57 0.60 0.88
CA SER A 200 17.88 0.33 1.45
C SER A 200 17.85 0.49 2.97
N SER A 201 18.33 -0.52 3.69
CA SER A 201 18.48 -0.47 5.15
C SER A 201 19.77 -1.17 5.56
N GLN A 202 20.59 -0.49 6.36
CA GLN A 202 21.86 -1.01 6.88
C GLN A 202 22.80 -1.61 5.79
N GLY A 203 22.79 -1.03 4.59
CA GLY A 203 23.61 -1.48 3.45
C GLY A 203 23.03 -2.68 2.67
N GLN A 204 21.87 -3.20 3.07
CA GLN A 204 21.16 -4.24 2.32
C GLN A 204 20.00 -3.65 1.52
N THR A 205 19.92 -4.05 0.25
CA THR A 205 18.77 -3.72 -0.61
C THR A 205 17.63 -4.67 -0.33
N VAL A 206 16.43 -4.13 -0.17
CA VAL A 206 15.18 -4.88 -0.02
C VAL A 206 14.24 -4.45 -1.14
N ASN A 207 13.64 -5.39 -1.86
CA ASN A 207 12.59 -5.07 -2.82
C ASN A 207 11.23 -5.34 -2.17
N LEU A 208 10.30 -4.41 -2.33
CA LEU A 208 8.94 -4.48 -1.78
C LEU A 208 7.92 -4.39 -2.90
N SER A 209 6.78 -5.04 -2.70
CA SER A 209 5.54 -4.88 -3.44
C SER A 209 4.51 -4.24 -2.51
N MET A 210 3.80 -3.23 -3.01
CA MET A 210 2.68 -2.59 -2.32
C MET A 210 1.48 -2.53 -3.27
N VAL A 211 0.43 -3.29 -2.97
CA VAL A 211 -0.80 -3.32 -3.77
C VAL A 211 -1.85 -2.40 -3.18
N TYR A 212 -2.23 -1.40 -3.96
CA TYR A 212 -3.30 -0.46 -3.69
C TYR A 212 -4.57 -0.91 -4.40
N THR A 213 -5.66 -1.10 -3.65
CA THR A 213 -7.00 -1.30 -4.20
C THR A 213 -7.72 0.03 -4.14
N LEU A 214 -7.96 0.62 -5.30
CA LEU A 214 -8.49 1.97 -5.43
C LEU A 214 -9.92 1.94 -5.96
N GLU A 215 -10.72 2.88 -5.50
CA GLU A 215 -12.05 3.20 -5.99
C GLU A 215 -12.12 4.68 -6.36
N TRP A 216 -12.83 4.99 -7.44
CA TRP A 216 -13.09 6.35 -7.85
C TRP A 216 -14.26 6.90 -7.04
N GLU A 217 -13.97 7.87 -6.18
CA GLU A 217 -14.95 8.42 -5.26
C GLU A 217 -14.74 9.94 -5.15
N ASN A 218 -15.84 10.69 -5.21
CA ASN A 218 -15.82 12.14 -5.04
C ASN A 218 -14.84 12.87 -5.99
N GLY A 219 -14.63 12.33 -7.19
CA GLY A 219 -13.77 12.91 -8.21
C GLY A 219 -12.27 12.63 -8.02
N ASP A 220 -11.90 11.62 -7.23
CA ASP A 220 -10.49 11.21 -7.13
C ASP A 220 -10.34 9.71 -6.77
N TRP A 221 -9.12 9.20 -6.86
CA TRP A 221 -8.80 7.83 -6.47
C TRP A 221 -8.62 7.68 -4.96
N LYS A 222 -9.42 6.81 -4.34
CA LYS A 222 -9.40 6.52 -2.90
C LYS A 222 -9.02 5.08 -2.62
N LEU A 223 -8.28 4.83 -1.54
CA LEU A 223 -7.95 3.50 -1.07
C LEU A 223 -9.15 2.84 -0.40
N THR A 224 -9.55 1.67 -0.91
CA THR A 224 -10.50 0.80 -0.24
C THR A 224 -9.77 -0.11 0.75
N VAL A 225 -10.32 -0.22 1.97
CA VAL A 225 -9.72 -0.99 3.06
C VAL A 225 -10.63 -2.16 3.37
N THR A 226 -10.19 -3.39 3.11
CA THR A 226 -10.93 -4.63 3.42
C THR A 226 -10.53 -5.26 4.74
N ASP A 227 -9.29 -5.02 5.18
CA ASP A 227 -8.76 -5.49 6.46
C ASP A 227 -8.04 -4.32 7.16
N PRO A 228 -8.58 -3.79 8.26
CA PRO A 228 -7.95 -2.67 8.96
C PRO A 228 -6.64 -3.02 9.67
N SER A 229 -6.29 -4.31 9.78
CA SER A 229 -4.97 -4.74 10.28
C SER A 229 -3.91 -4.77 9.18
N ALA A 230 -4.32 -4.78 7.91
CA ALA A 230 -3.47 -4.73 6.74
C ALA A 230 -4.12 -3.87 5.65
N PRO A 231 -4.13 -2.53 5.80
CA PRO A 231 -4.90 -1.63 4.93
C PRO A 231 -4.43 -1.65 3.48
N ILE A 232 -3.16 -1.99 3.26
CA ILE A 232 -2.57 -2.29 1.97
C ILE A 232 -1.86 -3.65 2.04
N ASN A 233 -1.79 -4.36 0.92
CA ASN A 233 -1.05 -5.60 0.84
C ASN A 233 0.43 -5.30 0.55
N VAL A 234 1.29 -5.57 1.53
CA VAL A 234 2.73 -5.35 1.45
C VAL A 234 3.47 -6.68 1.50
N ALA A 235 4.43 -6.88 0.59
CA ALA A 235 5.27 -8.07 0.57
C ALA A 235 6.72 -7.74 0.25
N THR A 236 7.67 -8.48 0.83
CA THR A 236 9.05 -8.50 0.34
C THR A 236 9.14 -9.44 -0.87
N ILE A 237 9.77 -8.98 -1.94
CA ILE A 237 9.95 -9.75 -3.18
C ILE A 237 11.43 -10.00 -3.45
N PRO A 238 11.80 -11.14 -4.05
CA PRO A 238 13.21 -11.48 -4.29
C PRO A 238 13.86 -10.55 -5.31
N ASP A 239 13.11 -10.13 -6.33
CA ASP A 239 13.55 -9.26 -7.42
C ASP A 239 12.34 -8.54 -8.06
N LEU A 240 12.61 -7.70 -9.06
CA LEU A 240 11.62 -6.87 -9.75
C LEU A 240 11.14 -7.49 -11.08
N SER A 241 11.37 -8.78 -11.30
CA SER A 241 10.96 -9.44 -12.55
C SER A 241 9.44 -9.35 -12.73
N GLY A 242 9.02 -8.99 -13.93
CA GLY A 242 7.60 -8.84 -14.27
C GLY A 242 6.98 -7.48 -13.96
N TYR A 243 7.74 -6.54 -13.37
CA TYR A 243 7.32 -5.14 -13.25
C TYR A 243 7.74 -4.33 -14.48
N ILE A 244 6.93 -3.34 -14.84
CA ILE A 244 7.31 -2.32 -15.81
C ILE A 244 8.23 -1.34 -15.07
N ALA A 245 9.47 -1.20 -15.54
CA ALA A 245 10.45 -0.31 -14.93
C ALA A 245 9.99 1.15 -15.05
N TRP A 246 9.93 1.85 -13.92
CA TRP A 246 9.47 3.22 -13.81
C TRP A 246 9.96 3.83 -12.50
N GLY A 247 10.56 5.02 -12.57
CA GLY A 247 11.26 5.65 -11.45
C GLY A 247 11.99 6.91 -11.93
N ALA A 248 12.50 7.69 -10.97
CA ALA A 248 13.32 8.88 -11.22
C ALA A 248 14.73 8.55 -11.77
#